data_AF-A0A7W7ZK17-F1
#
_entry.id   AF-A0A7W7ZK17-F1
#
_cell.length_a   1.000
_cell.length_b   1.000
_cell.length_c   1.000
_cell.angle_alpha   90.00
_cell.angle_beta   90.00
_cell.angle_gamma   90.00
#
_symmetry.space_group_name_H-M   'P 1'
#
loop_
_entity.id
_entity.type
_entity.pdbx_description
1 polymer ?
#
loop_
_entity_poly.entity_id
_entity_poly.type
_entity_poly.pdbx_seq_one_letter_code
_entity_poly.pdbx_strand_id
1 'polypeptide(L)'
;ERVKREALAEYAEMERIGVGVIRVARQQTQVAVAEQMHVPQSAVSRLENQNDCLLSTLRKYVGALGGTLEMRAVFPDGAVELDGLMRMPVAAEEQPSL
;
A
#
# COMPACT_ATOMS: atom_id res chain seq x y z
N GLU A 1 25.84 22.27 -7.95
CA GLU A 1 25.11 21.43 -8.93
C GLU A 1 25.03 19.96 -8.55
N ARG A 2 26.15 19.32 -8.17
CA ARG A 2 26.22 17.90 -7.76
C ARG A 2 25.33 17.56 -6.55
N VAL A 3 25.40 18.37 -5.48
CA VAL A 3 24.56 18.24 -4.27
C VAL A 3 23.07 18.37 -4.59
N LYS A 4 22.70 19.23 -5.54
CA LYS A 4 21.29 19.44 -5.94
C LYS A 4 20.76 18.24 -6.75
N ARG A 5 21.62 17.61 -7.56
CA ARG A 5 21.32 16.37 -8.29
C ARG A 5 21.27 15.14 -7.38
N GLU A 6 22.15 15.05 -6.39
CA GLU A 6 22.13 14.00 -5.36
C GLU A 6 20.85 14.11 -4.52
N ALA A 7 20.49 15.30 -4.06
CA ALA A 7 19.23 15.52 -3.34
C ALA A 7 17.99 15.26 -4.22
N LEU A 8 18.03 15.57 -5.52
CA LEU A 8 16.97 15.23 -6.47
C LEU A 8 16.90 13.72 -6.76
N ALA A 9 18.03 13.02 -6.77
CA ALA A 9 18.08 11.57 -6.91
C ALA A 9 17.58 10.87 -5.64
N GLU A 10 17.92 11.40 -4.46
CA GLU A 10 17.44 10.95 -3.16
C GLU A 10 15.94 11.24 -3.00
N TYR A 11 15.46 12.40 -3.46
CA TYR A 11 14.02 12.69 -3.57
C TYR A 11 13.30 11.80 -4.59
N ALA A 12 13.90 11.52 -5.76
CA ALA A 12 13.33 10.65 -6.78
C ALA A 12 13.40 9.15 -6.37
N GLU A 13 14.32 8.79 -5.49
CA GLU A 13 14.41 7.48 -4.84
C GLU A 13 13.41 7.37 -3.68
N MET A 14 13.12 8.50 -3.01
CA MET A 14 11.98 8.66 -2.09
C MET A 14 10.62 8.65 -2.82
N GLU A 15 10.51 9.18 -4.04
CA GLU A 15 9.32 9.01 -4.90
C GLU A 15 9.19 7.59 -5.44
N ARG A 16 10.30 6.82 -5.46
CA ARG A 16 10.34 5.37 -5.70
C ARG A 16 10.33 4.55 -4.39
N ILE A 17 9.73 5.07 -3.30
CA ILE A 17 9.43 4.26 -2.11
C ILE A 17 8.33 3.28 -2.50
N GLY A 18 8.74 2.21 -3.18
CA GLY A 18 7.91 1.04 -3.40
C GLY A 18 7.51 0.45 -2.05
N VAL A 19 6.39 -0.26 -2.04
CA VAL A 19 5.78 -0.86 -0.83
C VAL A 19 6.77 -1.72 -0.01
N GLY A 20 7.85 -2.18 -0.63
CA GLY A 20 8.93 -2.94 0.00
C GLY A 20 9.67 -2.19 1.11
N VAL A 21 9.77 -0.86 1.05
CA VAL A 21 10.42 -0.07 2.11
C VAL A 21 9.68 -0.19 3.44
N ILE A 22 8.33 -0.24 3.39
CA ILE A 22 7.49 -0.41 4.59
C ILE A 22 7.76 -1.78 5.22
N ARG A 23 7.90 -2.83 4.41
CA ARG A 23 8.21 -4.18 4.89
C ARG A 23 9.60 -4.26 5.52
N VAL A 24 10.61 -3.64 4.90
CA VAL A 24 11.97 -3.58 5.46
C VAL A 24 11.98 -2.81 6.79
N ALA A 25 11.29 -1.68 6.87
CA ALA A 25 11.14 -0.91 8.11
C ALA A 25 10.45 -1.70 9.23
N ARG A 26 9.57 -2.65 8.88
CA ARG A 26 8.90 -3.58 9.81
C ARG A 26 9.66 -4.90 10.02
N GLN A 27 10.86 -5.04 9.47
CA GLN A 27 11.71 -6.23 9.61
C GLN A 27 11.06 -7.54 9.14
N GLN A 28 10.19 -7.47 8.13
CA GLN A 28 9.48 -8.62 7.57
C GLN A 28 10.15 -9.11 6.27
N THR A 29 10.07 -10.42 6.00
CA THR A 29 10.54 -10.99 4.72
C THR A 29 9.42 -11.00 3.68
N GLN A 30 9.76 -11.03 2.38
CA GLN A 30 8.74 -11.15 1.33
C GLN A 30 7.95 -12.47 1.44
N VAL A 31 8.58 -13.53 1.96
CA VAL A 31 7.93 -14.83 2.19
C VAL A 31 6.87 -14.72 3.30
N ALA A 32 7.20 -14.09 4.42
CA ALA A 32 6.27 -13.91 5.53
C ALA A 32 5.02 -13.10 5.11
N VAL A 33 5.21 -12.04 4.32
CA VAL A 33 4.10 -11.26 3.78
C VAL A 33 3.27 -12.06 2.77
N ALA A 34 3.92 -12.87 1.93
CA ALA A 34 3.25 -13.73 0.96
C ALA A 34 2.38 -14.79 1.63
N GLU A 35 2.86 -15.41 2.72
CA GLU A 35 2.12 -16.36 3.54
C GLU A 35 0.86 -15.71 4.13
N GLN A 36 0.99 -14.53 4.74
CA GLN A 36 -0.15 -13.79 5.29
C GLN A 36 -1.17 -13.41 4.21
N MET A 37 -0.69 -13.05 3.01
CA MET A 37 -1.54 -12.71 1.87
C MET A 37 -2.09 -13.92 1.11
N HIS A 38 -1.67 -15.14 1.43
CA HIS A 38 -2.03 -16.39 0.73
C HIS A 38 -1.72 -16.35 -0.77
N VAL A 39 -0.55 -15.81 -1.13
CA VAL A 39 -0.05 -15.69 -2.52
C VAL A 39 1.39 -16.20 -2.61
N PRO A 40 1.92 -16.53 -3.80
CA PRO A 40 3.33 -16.86 -3.93
C PRO A 40 4.24 -15.65 -3.66
N GLN A 41 5.45 -15.87 -3.13
CA GLN A 41 6.43 -14.79 -2.88
C GLN A 41 6.77 -13.99 -4.15
N SER A 42 6.73 -14.62 -5.32
CA SER A 42 6.92 -13.93 -6.61
C SER A 42 5.86 -12.86 -6.87
N ALA A 43 4.63 -13.02 -6.35
CA ALA A 43 3.58 -12.00 -6.43
C ALA A 43 3.91 -10.79 -5.55
N VAL A 44 4.46 -11.01 -4.35
CA VAL A 44 4.93 -9.92 -3.46
C VAL A 44 6.13 -9.20 -4.06
N SER A 45 7.10 -9.93 -4.62
CA SER A 45 8.23 -9.31 -5.34
C SER A 45 7.76 -8.47 -6.53
N ARG A 46 6.80 -8.96 -7.32
CA ARG A 46 6.21 -8.19 -8.42
C ARG A 46 5.47 -6.95 -7.91
N LEU A 47 4.71 -7.08 -6.82
CA LEU A 47 3.98 -5.99 -6.17
C LEU A 47 4.90 -4.86 -5.71
N GLU A 48 6.02 -5.20 -5.07
CA GLU A 48 7.00 -4.23 -4.57
C GLU A 48 7.76 -3.50 -5.69
N ASN A 49 7.83 -4.11 -6.88
CA ASN A 49 8.56 -3.59 -8.04
C ASN A 49 7.66 -2.92 -9.10
N GLN A 50 6.34 -2.94 -8.95
CA GLN A 50 5.40 -2.32 -9.88
C GLN A 50 5.03 -0.89 -9.44
N ASN A 51 5.03 0.05 -10.40
CA ASN A 51 4.64 1.45 -10.18
C ASN A 51 3.13 1.67 -10.12
N ASP A 52 2.33 0.64 -10.45
CA ASP A 52 0.87 0.73 -10.50
C ASP A 52 0.27 -0.50 -9.80
N CYS A 53 -0.13 -0.32 -8.55
CA CYS A 53 -0.67 -1.35 -7.69
C CYS A 53 -2.14 -1.05 -7.38
N LEU A 54 -3.02 -2.03 -7.57
CA LEU A 54 -4.42 -1.92 -7.17
C LEU A 54 -4.50 -1.56 -5.67
N LEU A 55 -5.24 -0.51 -5.32
CA LEU A 55 -5.43 -0.07 -3.93
C LEU A 55 -5.87 -1.21 -3.00
N SER A 56 -6.69 -2.12 -3.51
CA SER A 56 -7.15 -3.31 -2.77
C SER A 56 -5.99 -4.24 -2.39
N THR A 57 -4.98 -4.39 -3.25
CA THR A 57 -3.76 -5.17 -2.99
C THR A 57 -2.86 -4.45 -2.00
N LEU A 58 -2.70 -3.13 -2.14
CA LEU A 58 -1.92 -2.31 -1.22
C LEU A 58 -2.50 -2.35 0.20
N ARG A 59 -3.83 -2.30 0.35
CA ARG A 59 -4.51 -2.48 1.64
C ARG A 59 -4.18 -3.82 2.28
N LYS A 60 -4.33 -4.92 1.53
CA LYS A 60 -4.04 -6.27 2.04
C LYS A 60 -2.59 -6.39 2.49
N TYR A 61 -1.67 -5.82 1.73
CA TYR A 61 -0.25 -5.79 2.07
C TYR A 61 0.03 -5.01 3.37
N VAL A 62 -0.51 -3.79 3.51
CA VAL A 62 -0.35 -3.00 4.75
C VAL A 62 -1.00 -3.71 5.95
N GLY A 63 -2.16 -4.35 5.74
CA GLY A 63 -2.84 -5.16 6.75
C GLY A 63 -2.03 -6.38 7.19
N ALA A 64 -1.37 -7.08 6.26
CA ALA A 64 -0.46 -8.20 6.56
C ALA A 64 0.70 -7.74 7.46
N LEU A 65 1.21 -6.52 7.25
CA LEU A 65 2.23 -5.89 8.10
C LEU A 65 1.68 -5.38 9.46
N GLY A 66 0.41 -5.60 9.77
CA GLY A 66 -0.24 -5.16 11.01
C GLY A 66 -0.56 -3.65 11.04
N GLY A 67 -0.65 -3.03 9.87
CA GLY A 67 -0.99 -1.62 9.72
C GLY A 67 -2.39 -1.39 9.16
N THR A 68 -2.84 -0.13 9.20
CA THR A 68 -4.04 0.32 8.51
C THR A 68 -3.63 1.29 7.41
N LEU A 69 -4.17 1.10 6.21
CA LEU A 69 -3.98 2.03 5.10
C LEU A 69 -5.05 3.12 5.18
N GLU A 70 -4.62 4.36 5.39
CA GLU A 70 -5.44 5.57 5.31
C GLU A 70 -5.11 6.32 4.01
N MET A 71 -6.12 6.95 3.40
CA MET A 71 -5.96 7.69 2.15
C MET A 71 -6.68 9.03 2.23
N ARG A 72 -5.98 10.10 1.80
CA ARG A 72 -6.51 11.46 1.78
C ARG A 72 -6.21 12.13 0.44
N ALA A 73 -7.20 12.83 -0.11
CA ALA A 73 -7.01 13.80 -1.19
C ALA A 73 -6.64 15.15 -0.57
N VAL A 74 -5.55 15.76 -1.03
CA VAL A 74 -5.04 17.03 -0.47
C VAL A 74 -5.23 18.14 -1.49
N PHE A 75 -5.83 19.24 -1.05
CA PHE A 75 -6.08 20.46 -1.79
C PHE A 75 -5.41 21.64 -1.07
N PRO A 76 -5.20 22.79 -1.74
CA PRO A 76 -4.59 23.97 -1.11
C PRO A 76 -5.33 24.50 0.12
N ASP A 77 -6.62 24.22 0.23
CA ASP A 77 -7.55 24.69 1.26
C ASP A 77 -7.96 23.61 2.28
N GLY A 78 -7.52 22.37 2.11
CA GLY A 78 -7.84 21.28 3.05
C GLY A 78 -7.53 19.88 2.53
N ALA A 79 -7.82 18.87 3.35
CA ALA A 79 -7.70 17.47 2.97
C ALA A 79 -9.02 16.74 3.21
N VAL A 80 -9.34 15.79 2.32
CA VAL A 80 -10.56 14.97 2.37
C VAL A 80 -10.16 13.50 2.46
N GLU A 81 -10.69 12.79 3.44
CA GLU A 81 -10.47 11.35 3.59
C GLU A 81 -11.25 10.55 2.52
N LEU A 82 -10.58 9.55 1.93
CA LEU A 82 -11.10 8.75 0.83
C LEU A 82 -11.60 7.36 1.29
N ASP A 83 -12.43 7.34 2.34
CA ASP A 83 -12.98 6.10 2.94
C ASP A 83 -13.88 5.31 1.99
N GLY A 84 -14.58 5.99 1.07
CA GLY A 84 -15.53 5.37 0.14
C GLY A 84 -14.89 4.50 -0.95
N LEU A 85 -13.63 4.78 -1.34
CA LEU A 85 -12.89 3.98 -2.34
C LEU A 85 -12.45 2.61 -1.81
N MET A 86 -12.64 2.42 -0.51
CA MET A 86 -11.90 1.53 0.35
C MET A 86 -12.86 0.59 1.10
N ARG A 87 -14.18 0.85 1.01
CA ARG A 87 -15.26 0.01 1.47
C ARG A 87 -15.50 -1.11 0.44
N MET A 88 -15.16 -2.35 0.79
CA MET A 88 -15.70 -3.50 0.06
C MET A 88 -17.22 -3.48 0.21
N PRO A 89 -18.02 -3.83 -0.82
CA PRO A 89 -19.40 -4.20 -0.56
C PRO A 89 -19.32 -5.32 0.47
N VAL A 90 -19.83 -5.06 1.67
CA VAL A 90 -20.20 -6.12 2.59
C VAL A 90 -21.14 -6.97 1.75
N ALA A 91 -20.76 -8.23 1.48
CA ALA A 91 -21.65 -9.17 0.80
C ALA A 91 -23.00 -9.00 1.47
N ALA A 92 -24.01 -8.60 0.68
CA ALA A 92 -25.31 -8.20 1.18
C ALA A 92 -25.71 -9.21 2.26
N GLU A 93 -25.68 -8.76 3.52
CA GLU A 93 -26.13 -9.59 4.63
C GLU A 93 -27.54 -9.99 4.24
N GLU A 94 -27.74 -11.30 4.12
CA GLU A 94 -29.05 -11.89 3.92
C GLU A 94 -29.95 -11.25 4.97
N GLN A 95 -30.81 -10.35 4.52
CA GLN A 95 -31.86 -9.81 5.36
C GLN A 95 -32.61 -11.03 5.88
N PRO A 96 -32.65 -11.28 7.20
CA PRO A 96 -33.49 -12.34 7.71
C PRO A 96 -34.90 -12.00 7.27
N SER A 97 -35.47 -12.90 6.48
CA SER A 97 -36.83 -12.79 5.95
C SER A 97 -37.76 -12.60 7.15
N LEU A 98 -38.41 -11.44 7.22
CA LEU A 98 -39.58 -11.23 8.08
C LEU A 98 -40.80 -11.92 7.46
#